data_AF-A0A3B9K608-F1
#
_entry.id   AF-A0A3B9K608-F1
#
_cell.length_a   1.000
_cell.length_b   1.000
_cell.length_c   1.000
_cell.angle_alpha   90.00
_cell.angle_beta   90.00
_cell.angle_gamma   90.00
#
_symmetry.space_group_name_H-M   'P 1'
#
loop_
_entity.id
_entity.type
_entity.pdbx_description
1 polymer ?
#
loop_
_entity_poly.entity_id
_entity_poly.type
_entity_poly.pdbx_seq_one_letter_code
_entity_poly.pdbx_strand_id
1 'polypeptide(L)'
;MRKRKDYVEKKLESYEDVFADIINAFVFQGKGVITPDSLTDATTVSMYKADGKLHEQERDVAKYWNAETGEQIRVRIAYFGIENQTAYDRDMPLRVIGYDGATYRAETLKDGKDRYPVITLVLYFGEKRWQENRCLYDVLRFPEALVPFVSDYRINICEIAYLTEEEVQRFHSD
;
A
#
# COMPACT_ATOMS: atom_id res chain seq x y z
N MET A 1 -7.27 15.88 -18.08
CA MET A 1 -5.93 15.26 -18.14
C MET A 1 -5.60 14.48 -16.87
N ARG A 2 -5.67 15.08 -15.66
CA ARG A 2 -5.38 14.39 -14.38
C ARG A 2 -6.16 13.10 -14.13
N LYS A 3 -7.49 13.09 -14.31
CA LYS A 3 -8.33 11.87 -14.15
C LYS A 3 -7.98 10.73 -15.12
N ARG A 4 -7.46 11.05 -16.31
CA ARG A 4 -7.07 10.02 -17.28
C ARG A 4 -5.76 9.35 -16.87
N LYS A 5 -4.80 10.14 -16.38
CA LYS A 5 -3.51 9.65 -15.88
C LYS A 5 -3.71 8.68 -14.70
N ASP A 6 -4.47 9.12 -13.70
CA ASP A 6 -4.85 8.31 -12.53
C ASP A 6 -5.50 6.97 -12.92
N TYR A 7 -6.44 6.99 -13.87
CA TYR A 7 -7.07 5.76 -14.38
C TYR A 7 -6.09 4.82 -15.09
N VAL A 8 -5.13 5.36 -15.85
CA VAL A 8 -4.13 4.54 -16.54
C VAL A 8 -3.15 3.92 -15.54
N GLU A 9 -2.67 4.68 -14.55
CA GLU A 9 -1.77 4.21 -13.49
C GLU A 9 -2.40 3.03 -12.74
N LYS A 10 -3.61 3.22 -12.21
CA LYS A 10 -4.37 2.16 -11.54
C LYS A 10 -4.57 0.92 -12.41
N LYS A 11 -4.88 1.13 -13.69
CA LYS A 11 -5.11 0.02 -14.62
C LYS A 11 -3.82 -0.76 -14.88
N LEU A 12 -2.70 -0.09 -15.08
CA LEU A 12 -1.41 -0.74 -15.29
C LEU A 12 -1.01 -1.54 -14.05
N GLU A 13 -1.09 -0.92 -12.87
CA GLU A 13 -0.77 -1.55 -11.59
C GLU A 13 -1.73 -2.69 -11.23
N SER A 14 -2.93 -2.73 -11.84
CA SER A 14 -3.86 -3.85 -11.64
C SER A 14 -3.41 -5.14 -12.32
N TYR A 15 -2.49 -5.09 -13.29
CA TYR A 15 -1.93 -6.30 -13.90
C TYR A 15 -0.95 -6.98 -12.94
N GLU A 16 -1.04 -8.31 -12.82
CA GLU A 16 -0.28 -9.09 -11.83
C GLU A 16 1.24 -9.01 -12.04
N ASP A 17 1.69 -8.93 -13.29
CA ASP A 17 3.11 -8.78 -13.66
C ASP A 17 3.67 -7.43 -13.26
N VAL A 18 2.98 -6.35 -13.60
CA VAL A 18 3.34 -4.98 -13.20
C VAL A 18 3.32 -4.84 -11.68
N PHE A 19 2.27 -5.35 -11.02
CA PHE A 19 2.17 -5.31 -9.55
C PHE A 19 3.31 -6.09 -8.89
N ALA A 20 3.59 -7.31 -9.35
CA ALA A 20 4.67 -8.14 -8.82
C ALA A 20 6.03 -7.43 -8.99
N ASP A 21 6.28 -6.81 -10.13
CA ASP A 21 7.53 -6.11 -10.41
C ASP A 21 7.72 -4.90 -9.49
N ILE A 22 6.69 -4.08 -9.31
CA ILE A 22 6.69 -2.94 -8.37
C ILE A 22 7.04 -3.40 -6.95
N ILE A 23 6.37 -4.44 -6.45
CA ILE A 23 6.62 -4.96 -5.10
C ILE A 23 8.03 -5.57 -5.00
N ASN A 24 8.47 -6.35 -5.99
CA ASN A 24 9.81 -6.92 -6.01
C ASN A 24 10.89 -5.84 -6.01
N ALA A 25 10.73 -4.80 -6.82
CA ALA A 25 11.67 -3.69 -6.91
C ALA A 25 11.80 -2.92 -5.58
N PHE A 26 10.67 -2.53 -4.98
CA PHE A 26 10.67 -1.68 -3.77
C PHE A 26 10.83 -2.46 -2.46
N VAL A 27 10.13 -3.59 -2.31
CA VAL A 27 10.10 -4.35 -1.04
C VAL A 27 11.21 -5.39 -0.99
N PHE A 28 11.46 -6.08 -2.10
CA PHE A 28 12.43 -7.17 -2.17
C PHE A 28 13.74 -6.80 -2.88
N GLN A 29 13.97 -5.51 -3.12
CA GLN A 29 15.22 -4.97 -3.67
C GLN A 29 15.58 -5.58 -5.04
N GLY A 30 14.58 -5.74 -5.92
CA GLY A 30 14.73 -6.31 -7.25
C GLY A 30 14.81 -7.84 -7.28
N LYS A 31 14.69 -8.52 -6.14
CA LYS A 31 14.61 -9.98 -6.13
C LYS A 31 13.21 -10.41 -6.57
N GLY A 32 13.13 -11.30 -7.56
CA GLY A 32 11.88 -11.90 -8.04
C GLY A 32 11.25 -12.87 -7.04
N VAL A 33 10.81 -12.37 -5.88
CA VAL A 33 10.19 -13.14 -4.79
C VAL A 33 8.71 -13.37 -5.07
N ILE A 34 8.01 -12.32 -5.50
CA ILE A 34 6.60 -12.37 -5.91
C ILE A 34 6.54 -12.78 -7.37
N THR A 35 5.73 -13.78 -7.68
CA THR A 35 5.37 -14.13 -9.06
C THR A 35 3.94 -13.66 -9.36
N PRO A 36 3.60 -13.35 -10.62
CA PRO A 36 2.25 -12.91 -10.99
C PRO A 36 1.18 -13.91 -10.55
N ASP A 37 1.43 -15.21 -10.76
CA ASP A 37 0.50 -16.30 -10.40
C ASP A 37 0.28 -16.47 -8.88
N SER A 38 1.17 -15.90 -8.06
CA SER A 38 1.05 -15.90 -6.59
C SER A 38 0.11 -14.81 -6.06
N LEU A 39 -0.33 -13.89 -6.93
CA LEU A 39 -1.17 -12.76 -6.57
C LEU A 39 -2.64 -13.03 -6.85
N THR A 40 -3.50 -12.46 -6.02
CA THR A 40 -4.96 -12.41 -6.25
C THR A 40 -5.49 -11.05 -5.85
N ASP A 41 -6.45 -10.50 -6.61
CA ASP A 41 -7.08 -9.23 -6.27
C ASP A 41 -7.65 -9.21 -4.85
N ALA A 42 -7.40 -8.10 -4.15
CA ALA A 42 -8.02 -7.81 -2.89
C ALA A 42 -9.13 -6.76 -3.09
N THR A 43 -10.13 -6.78 -2.23
CA THR A 43 -11.14 -5.73 -2.21
C THR A 43 -10.47 -4.40 -1.87
N THR A 44 -10.56 -3.43 -2.78
CA THR A 44 -10.02 -2.07 -2.61
C THR A 44 -11.00 -1.13 -1.93
N VAL A 45 -12.28 -1.50 -1.89
CA VAL A 45 -13.35 -0.76 -1.20
C VAL A 45 -13.53 -1.29 0.20
N SER A 46 -13.33 -0.44 1.19
CA SER A 46 -13.74 -0.69 2.57
C SER A 46 -14.79 0.33 3.01
N MET A 47 -15.78 -0.13 3.78
CA MET A 47 -16.78 0.75 4.36
C MET A 47 -16.50 0.92 5.85
N TYR A 48 -16.51 2.17 6.31
CA TYR A 48 -16.39 2.48 7.73
C TYR A 48 -17.47 3.48 8.15
N LYS A 49 -17.86 3.43 9.43
CA LYS A 49 -18.85 4.35 9.98
C LYS A 49 -18.15 5.44 10.78
N ALA A 50 -18.34 6.69 10.39
CA ALA A 50 -17.87 7.88 11.10
C ALA A 50 -18.99 8.93 11.10
N ASP A 51 -19.12 9.71 12.17
CA ASP A 51 -20.15 10.77 12.31
C ASP A 51 -21.59 10.30 12.01
N GLY A 52 -21.88 9.04 12.32
CA GLY A 52 -23.18 8.42 12.07
C GLY A 52 -23.45 8.04 10.60
N LYS A 53 -22.53 8.34 9.68
CA LYS A 53 -22.63 8.05 8.24
C LYS A 53 -21.72 6.91 7.83
N LEU A 54 -22.10 6.22 6.76
CA LEU A 54 -21.24 5.24 6.09
C LEU A 54 -20.35 5.99 5.11
N HIS A 55 -19.06 5.75 5.20
CA HIS A 55 -18.04 6.32 4.32
C HIS A 55 -17.35 5.18 3.57
N GLU A 56 -17.08 5.42 2.29
CA GLU A 56 -16.34 4.51 1.43
C GLU A 56 -14.86 4.95 1.39
N GLN A 57 -13.96 4.01 1.65
CA GLN A 57 -12.53 4.15 1.45
C GLN A 57 -12.16 3.29 0.25
N GLU A 58 -11.79 3.95 -0.84
CA GLU A 58 -11.31 3.32 -2.06
C GLU A 58 -9.79 3.43 -2.09
N ARG A 59 -9.11 2.28 -2.03
CA ARG A 59 -7.69 2.16 -2.39
C ARG A 59 -7.55 2.10 -3.90
N ASP A 60 -6.40 2.52 -4.40
CA ASP A 60 -6.15 2.51 -5.84
C ASP A 60 -6.00 1.08 -6.39
N VAL A 61 -5.05 0.30 -5.85
CA VAL A 61 -4.88 -1.11 -6.19
C VAL A 61 -4.47 -1.89 -4.95
N ALA A 62 -4.98 -3.11 -4.79
CA ALA A 62 -4.54 -4.01 -3.73
C ALA A 62 -4.60 -5.48 -4.14
N LYS A 63 -3.62 -6.26 -3.71
CA LYS A 63 -3.55 -7.70 -3.96
C LYS A 63 -3.09 -8.45 -2.72
N TYR A 64 -3.61 -9.66 -2.56
CA TYR A 64 -3.07 -10.66 -1.64
C TYR A 64 -1.92 -11.39 -2.31
N TRP A 65 -0.83 -11.59 -1.57
CA TRP A 65 0.21 -12.53 -1.92
C TRP A 65 -0.06 -13.87 -1.24
N ASN A 66 -0.13 -14.93 -2.02
CA ASN A 66 -0.40 -16.28 -1.57
C ASN A 66 0.76 -17.21 -1.93
N ALA A 67 1.16 -18.07 -1.01
CA ALA A 67 2.05 -19.18 -1.32
C ALA A 67 1.26 -20.48 -1.44
N GLU A 68 1.59 -21.29 -2.44
CA GLU A 68 1.13 -22.67 -2.51
C GLU A 68 2.03 -23.54 -1.64
N THR A 69 1.41 -24.30 -0.73
CA THR A 69 2.10 -25.26 0.12
C THR A 69 1.50 -26.65 -0.11
N GLY A 70 2.35 -27.63 -0.43
CA GLY A 70 1.96 -29.04 -0.55
C GLY A 70 0.69 -29.26 -1.39
N GLU A 71 -0.29 -29.99 -0.83
CA GLU A 71 -1.56 -30.38 -1.45
C GLU A 71 -2.52 -29.19 -1.70
N GLN A 72 -2.07 -28.12 -2.39
CA GLN A 72 -2.86 -26.96 -2.83
C GLN A 72 -3.35 -26.04 -1.70
N ILE A 73 -2.73 -26.07 -0.51
CA ILE A 73 -3.06 -25.12 0.56
C ILE A 73 -2.46 -23.75 0.18
N ARG A 74 -3.33 -22.78 -0.10
CA ARG A 74 -2.95 -21.37 -0.29
C ARG A 74 -2.89 -20.67 1.07
N VAL A 75 -1.68 -20.35 1.51
CA VAL A 75 -1.45 -19.53 2.70
C VAL A 75 -1.30 -18.07 2.26
N ARG A 76 -2.09 -17.17 2.85
CA ARG A 76 -1.90 -15.72 2.66
C ARG A 76 -0.63 -15.28 3.38
N ILE A 77 0.35 -14.81 2.61
CA ILE A 77 1.64 -14.35 3.14
C ILE A 77 1.61 -12.87 3.49
N ALA A 78 0.97 -12.05 2.65
CA ALA A 78 0.85 -10.61 2.86
C ALA A 78 -0.33 -10.01 2.10
N TYR A 79 -0.75 -8.82 2.53
CA TYR A 79 -1.57 -7.90 1.74
C TYR A 79 -0.70 -6.73 1.31
N PHE A 80 -0.73 -6.41 0.01
CA PHE A 80 -0.09 -5.22 -0.53
C PHE A 80 -1.12 -4.25 -1.06
N GLY A 81 -1.03 -2.99 -0.62
CA GLY A 81 -1.77 -1.85 -1.16
C GLY A 81 -0.84 -0.90 -1.92
N ILE A 82 -1.33 -0.32 -3.00
CA ILE A 82 -0.69 0.76 -3.75
C ILE A 82 -1.61 1.97 -3.74
N GLU A 83 -1.04 3.13 -3.46
CA GLU A 83 -1.71 4.44 -3.53
C GLU A 83 -0.92 5.37 -4.44
N ASN A 84 -1.56 5.92 -5.46
CA ASN A 84 -0.95 6.83 -6.42
C ASN A 84 -1.17 8.27 -5.98
N GLN A 85 -0.07 9.01 -5.89
CA GLN A 85 -0.12 10.43 -5.56
C GLN A 85 0.69 11.26 -6.53
N THR A 86 0.04 12.26 -7.12
CA THR A 86 0.73 13.31 -7.90
C THR A 86 0.92 14.59 -7.10
N ALA A 87 -0.03 14.90 -6.20
CA ALA A 87 0.01 16.09 -5.38
C ALA A 87 0.44 15.73 -3.96
N TYR A 88 1.01 16.72 -3.28
CA TYR A 88 1.25 16.67 -1.85
C TYR A 88 -0.06 16.45 -1.09
N ASP A 89 -0.02 15.53 -0.13
CA ASP A 89 -1.12 15.25 0.78
C ASP A 89 -0.54 15.04 2.18
N ARG A 90 -0.73 16.06 3.01
CA ARG A 90 -0.26 16.10 4.40
C ARG A 90 -0.92 15.07 5.30
N ASP A 91 -2.08 14.55 4.90
CA ASP A 91 -2.87 13.60 5.66
C ASP A 91 -2.64 12.16 5.17
N MET A 92 -1.67 11.92 4.26
CA MET A 92 -1.34 10.58 3.79
C MET A 92 -1.06 9.58 4.92
N PRO A 93 -0.33 9.92 6.00
CA PRO A 93 -0.17 8.99 7.11
C PRO A 93 -1.50 8.58 7.75
N LEU A 94 -2.47 9.50 7.86
CA LEU A 94 -3.81 9.23 8.40
C LEU A 94 -4.66 8.38 7.45
N ARG A 95 -4.52 8.58 6.14
CA ARG A 95 -5.20 7.76 5.12
C ARG A 95 -4.68 6.33 5.15
N VAL A 96 -3.35 6.16 5.05
CA VAL A 96 -2.72 4.83 4.99
C VAL A 96 -3.00 4.03 6.26
N ILE A 97 -2.87 4.60 7.46
CA ILE A 97 -3.21 3.88 8.70
C ILE A 97 -4.70 3.49 8.74
N GLY A 98 -5.59 4.34 8.22
CA GLY A 98 -7.01 4.05 8.11
C GLY A 98 -7.29 2.84 7.23
N TYR A 99 -6.69 2.83 6.04
CA TYR A 99 -6.83 1.72 5.13
C TYR A 99 -6.21 0.42 5.65
N ASP A 100 -5.00 0.48 6.24
CA ASP A 100 -4.32 -0.69 6.79
C ASP A 100 -5.09 -1.26 7.98
N GLY A 101 -5.55 -0.39 8.88
CA GLY A 101 -6.39 -0.75 10.01
C GLY A 101 -7.71 -1.37 9.59
N ALA A 102 -8.34 -0.89 8.50
CA ALA A 102 -9.53 -1.50 7.94
C ALA A 102 -9.27 -2.92 7.44
N THR A 103 -8.14 -3.17 6.76
CA THR A 103 -7.72 -4.51 6.33
C THR A 103 -7.52 -5.44 7.53
N TYR A 104 -6.76 -5.02 8.54
CA TYR A 104 -6.57 -5.82 9.76
C TYR A 104 -7.88 -6.05 10.51
N ARG A 105 -8.79 -5.08 10.52
CA ARG A 105 -10.11 -5.25 11.12
C ARG A 105 -10.91 -6.31 10.36
N ALA A 106 -10.88 -6.32 9.03
CA ALA A 106 -11.54 -7.35 8.23
C ALA A 106 -10.98 -8.75 8.50
N GLU A 107 -9.69 -8.89 8.81
CA GLU A 107 -9.09 -10.17 9.21
C GLU A 107 -9.68 -10.75 10.50
N THR A 108 -10.08 -9.89 11.45
CA THR A 108 -10.70 -10.35 12.71
C THR A 108 -12.08 -10.97 12.52
N LEU A 109 -12.74 -10.72 11.38
CA LEU A 109 -14.08 -11.22 11.07
C LEU A 109 -14.06 -12.61 10.40
N LYS A 110 -12.87 -13.09 9.99
CA LYS A 110 -12.72 -14.40 9.37
C LYS A 110 -12.44 -15.44 10.44
N ASP A 111 -13.20 -16.54 10.43
CA ASP A 111 -12.95 -17.72 11.26
C ASP A 111 -11.68 -18.44 10.75
N GLY A 112 -10.52 -17.93 11.12
CA GLY A 112 -9.22 -18.44 10.67
C GLY A 112 -8.07 -17.86 11.49
N LYS A 113 -7.03 -18.68 11.70
CA LYS A 113 -5.86 -18.34 12.55
C LYS A 113 -4.76 -17.56 11.81
N ASP A 114 -4.76 -17.59 10.49
CA ASP A 114 -3.67 -16.99 9.73
C ASP A 114 -3.91 -15.48 9.59
N ARG A 115 -3.05 -14.72 10.25
CA ARG A 115 -2.93 -13.28 10.14
C ARG A 115 -1.78 -12.97 9.21
N TYR A 116 -1.92 -11.95 8.40
CA TYR A 116 -0.88 -11.55 7.45
C TYR A 116 -0.54 -10.07 7.63
N PRO A 117 0.70 -9.66 7.39
CA PRO A 117 1.06 -8.26 7.36
C PRO A 117 0.35 -7.53 6.21
N VAL A 118 -0.01 -6.29 6.48
CA VAL A 118 -0.50 -5.30 5.50
C VAL A 118 0.62 -4.30 5.25
N ILE A 119 0.97 -4.11 3.98
CA ILE A 119 2.02 -3.19 3.54
C ILE A 119 1.43 -2.30 2.45
N THR A 120 1.43 -0.99 2.68
CA THR A 120 1.02 -0.01 1.67
C THR A 120 2.23 0.76 1.14
N LEU A 121 2.34 0.82 -0.20
CA LEU A 121 3.27 1.71 -0.90
C LEU A 121 2.51 2.92 -1.46
N VAL A 122 3.08 4.10 -1.29
CA VAL A 122 2.61 5.33 -1.92
C VAL A 122 3.53 5.64 -3.09
N LEU A 123 3.05 5.44 -4.32
CA LEU A 123 3.79 5.80 -5.53
C LEU A 123 3.58 7.28 -5.80
N TYR A 124 4.65 8.06 -5.63
CA TYR A 124 4.60 9.50 -5.78
C TYR A 124 5.18 9.96 -7.12
N PHE A 125 4.32 10.53 -7.96
CA PHE A 125 4.59 10.97 -9.33
C PHE A 125 4.72 12.49 -9.47
N GLY A 126 4.93 13.21 -8.36
CA GLY A 126 5.05 14.67 -8.38
C GLY A 126 6.35 15.14 -9.02
N GLU A 127 6.30 16.35 -9.59
CA GLU A 127 7.45 16.98 -10.27
C GLU A 127 8.57 17.38 -9.30
N LYS A 128 8.23 17.60 -8.03
CA LYS A 128 9.16 17.96 -6.95
C LYS A 128 9.25 16.79 -5.98
N ARG A 129 10.37 16.66 -5.26
CA ARG A 129 10.51 15.65 -4.18
C ARG A 129 9.36 15.76 -3.17
N TRP A 130 9.01 14.66 -2.51
CA TRP A 130 7.98 14.63 -1.46
C TRP A 130 8.41 15.49 -0.26
N GLN A 131 7.56 16.46 0.11
CA GLN A 131 7.84 17.46 1.15
C GLN A 131 6.80 17.47 2.30
N GLU A 132 5.89 16.51 2.34
CA GLU A 132 4.86 16.41 3.38
C GLU A 132 5.18 15.34 4.42
N ASN A 133 4.31 15.22 5.42
CA ASN A 133 4.36 14.27 6.52
C ASN A 133 4.62 12.82 6.03
N ARG A 134 5.57 12.14 6.67
CA ARG A 134 5.96 10.75 6.37
C ARG A 134 5.59 9.78 7.49
N CYS A 135 5.18 10.31 8.64
CA CYS A 135 4.68 9.50 9.74
C CYS A 135 3.59 10.22 10.55
N LEU A 136 2.94 9.48 11.44
CA LEU A 136 1.86 10.01 12.26
C LEU A 136 2.33 11.12 13.19
N TYR A 137 3.55 11.05 13.72
CA TYR A 137 4.10 12.12 14.56
C TYR A 137 4.24 13.46 13.82
N ASP A 138 4.52 13.44 12.51
CA ASP A 138 4.59 14.67 11.70
C ASP A 138 3.22 15.36 11.59
N VAL A 139 2.13 14.58 11.61
CA VAL A 139 0.76 15.07 11.48
C VAL A 139 0.22 15.61 12.81
N LEU A 140 0.53 14.92 13.90
CA LEU A 140 -0.10 15.17 15.20
C LEU A 140 0.59 16.30 15.98
N ARG A 141 -0.21 17.08 16.72
CA ARG A 141 0.29 18.02 17.73
C ARG A 141 -0.14 17.55 19.11
N PHE A 142 0.81 17.06 19.90
CA PHE A 142 0.52 16.50 21.22
C PHE A 142 1.67 16.73 22.22
N PRO A 143 1.39 16.73 23.54
CA PRO A 143 2.42 16.90 24.57
C PRO A 143 3.44 15.75 24.59
N GLU A 144 4.70 16.05 24.87
CA GLU A 144 5.80 15.06 24.93
C GLU A 144 5.51 13.91 25.92
N ALA A 145 4.79 14.20 27.00
CA ALA A 145 4.36 13.20 27.98
C ALA A 145 3.52 12.06 27.38
N LEU A 146 2.89 12.26 26.20
CA LEU A 146 2.10 11.22 25.53
C LEU A 146 2.94 10.37 24.56
N VAL A 147 4.18 10.72 24.23
CA VAL A 147 5.04 9.99 23.27
C VAL A 147 5.11 8.48 23.55
N PRO A 148 5.28 8.00 24.79
CA PRO A 148 5.34 6.56 25.07
C PRO A 148 4.04 5.79 24.77
N PHE A 149 2.92 6.51 24.59
CA PHE A 149 1.58 5.93 24.42
C PHE A 149 1.03 6.09 23.00
N VAL A 150 1.66 6.90 22.15
CA VAL A 150 1.23 7.14 20.77
C VAL A 150 2.16 6.39 19.83
N SER A 151 1.62 5.49 18.99
CA SER A 151 2.40 4.79 17.98
C SER A 151 2.78 5.72 16.82
N ASP A 152 4.07 5.79 16.48
CA ASP A 152 4.54 6.51 15.29
C ASP A 152 4.36 5.66 14.03
N TYR A 153 3.19 5.75 13.39
CA TYR A 153 2.91 5.00 12.17
C TYR A 153 3.58 5.66 10.96
N ARG A 154 4.52 4.94 10.31
CA ARG A 154 5.28 5.42 9.15
C ARG A 154 4.71 4.90 7.83
N ILE A 155 4.74 5.73 6.80
CA ILE A 155 4.31 5.34 5.44
C ILE A 155 5.50 5.10 4.51
N ASN A 156 5.31 4.24 3.52
CA ASN A 156 6.33 3.91 2.52
C ASN A 156 6.10 4.73 1.26
N ILE A 157 6.89 5.78 1.04
CA ILE A 157 6.76 6.67 -0.13
C ILE A 157 7.85 6.35 -1.15
N CYS A 158 7.43 5.98 -2.35
CA CYS A 158 8.28 5.67 -3.49
C CYS A 158 8.21 6.83 -4.51
N GLU A 159 9.25 7.66 -4.58
CA GLU A 159 9.27 8.85 -5.43
C GLU A 159 9.68 8.47 -6.87
N ILE A 160 8.70 8.13 -7.71
CA ILE A 160 8.91 7.52 -9.04
C ILE A 160 9.74 8.39 -9.97
N ALA A 161 9.51 9.70 -9.98
CA ALA A 161 10.27 10.64 -10.82
C ALA A 161 11.74 10.83 -10.37
N TYR A 162 12.15 10.17 -9.29
CA TYR A 162 13.38 10.44 -8.56
C TYR A 162 14.18 9.19 -8.19
N LEU A 163 13.82 8.05 -8.79
CA LEU A 163 14.55 6.80 -8.66
C LEU A 163 15.97 6.95 -9.23
N THR A 164 16.94 6.35 -8.57
CA THR A 164 18.31 6.24 -9.11
C THR A 164 18.37 5.23 -10.26
N GLU A 165 19.43 5.26 -11.07
CA GLU A 165 19.63 4.24 -12.10
C GLU A 165 19.65 2.82 -11.53
N GLU A 166 20.24 2.64 -10.35
CA GLU A 166 20.28 1.37 -9.62
C GLU A 166 18.88 0.92 -9.17
N GLU A 167 17.99 1.86 -8.81
CA GLU A 167 16.62 1.56 -8.43
C GLU A 167 15.77 1.22 -9.66
N VAL A 168 15.96 1.94 -10.77
CA VAL A 168 15.29 1.65 -12.05
C VAL A 168 15.67 0.26 -12.57
N GLN A 169 16.92 -0.16 -12.41
CA GLN A 169 17.39 -1.50 -12.82
C GLN A 169 16.77 -2.66 -12.04
N ARG A 170 16.05 -2.38 -10.94
CA ARG A 170 15.33 -3.42 -10.17
C ARG A 170 13.98 -3.80 -10.77
N PHE A 171 13.50 -3.03 -11.74
CA PHE A 171 12.27 -3.31 -12.48
C PHE A 171 12.61 -4.18 -13.69
N HIS A 172 11.77 -5.17 -13.94
CA HIS A 172 11.97 -6.21 -14.94
C HIS A 172 10.74 -6.46 -15.81
N SER A 173 9.59 -5.85 -15.51
CA SER A 173 8.42 -5.89 -16.42
C SER A 173 8.63 -4.95 -17.62
N ASP A 174 8.18 -5.38 -18.79
CA ASP A 174 8.28 -4.65 -20.08
C ASP A 174 7.43 -3.36 -20.14
#